data_AF-A0A6L7X8X4-F1
#
_entry.id   AF-A0A6L7X8X4-F1
#
_cell.length_a   1.000
_cell.length_b   1.000
_cell.length_c   1.000
_cell.angle_alpha   90.00
_cell.angle_beta   90.00
_cell.angle_gamma   90.00
#
_symmetry.space_group_name_H-M   'P 1'
#
loop_
_entity.id
_entity.type
_entity.pdbx_description
1 polymer ?
#
loop_
_entity_poly.entity_id
_entity_poly.type
_entity_poly.pdbx_seq_one_letter_code
_entity_poly.pdbx_strand_id
1 'polypeptide(L)'
;MTTITMVSPSSAGRLEELVDRLLAALFPPEPEPSETAPNLVRTVHNARRLRQSGDVDGALAVFNIVDPAGATEGQLRWLYGEWLDIVRRRFAGDNAALYSPATGKAAVLLPLDGDAKALTVIAVLGMRWPVGKAVSHRSLRGLRSLAKGGGSWS
;
A
#
# COMPACT_ATOMS: atom_id res chain seq x y z
N MET A 1 -10.82 49.68 -55.25
CA MET A 1 -11.76 48.55 -55.33
C MET A 1 -11.11 47.38 -54.61
N THR A 2 -11.63 46.98 -53.46
CA THR A 2 -11.01 46.00 -52.56
C THR A 2 -11.78 44.68 -52.65
N THR A 3 -11.13 43.62 -53.12
CA THR A 3 -11.73 42.28 -53.24
C THR A 3 -11.50 41.52 -51.93
N ILE A 4 -12.59 41.17 -51.24
CA ILE A 4 -12.56 40.30 -50.05
C ILE A 4 -12.80 38.86 -50.54
N THR A 5 -11.80 37.99 -50.34
CA THR A 5 -11.93 36.55 -50.58
C THR A 5 -12.54 35.90 -49.35
N MET A 6 -13.76 35.36 -49.48
CA MET A 6 -14.39 34.57 -48.42
C MET A 6 -13.80 33.15 -48.44
N VAL A 7 -13.00 32.82 -47.43
CA VAL A 7 -12.62 31.44 -47.11
C VAL A 7 -13.83 30.77 -46.44
N SER A 8 -14.34 29.72 -47.07
CA SER A 8 -15.40 28.88 -46.52
C SER A 8 -14.79 27.87 -45.52
N PRO A 9 -15.15 27.88 -44.23
CA PRO A 9 -14.68 26.84 -43.31
C PRO A 9 -15.54 25.59 -43.46
N SER A 10 -14.89 24.47 -43.82
CA SER A 10 -15.52 23.15 -43.95
C SER A 10 -16.13 22.69 -42.60
N SER A 11 -17.45 22.51 -42.58
CA SER A 11 -18.27 22.16 -41.41
C SER A 11 -18.16 20.69 -40.97
N ALA A 12 -17.34 19.87 -41.63
CA ALA A 12 -17.29 18.42 -41.40
C ALA A 12 -16.70 18.05 -40.04
N GLY A 13 -15.63 18.72 -39.58
CA GLY A 13 -14.94 18.37 -38.34
C GLY A 13 -15.69 18.73 -37.05
N ARG A 14 -16.71 19.61 -37.11
CA ARG A 14 -17.44 20.06 -35.91
C ARG A 14 -18.55 19.11 -35.47
N LEU A 15 -19.17 18.40 -36.42
CA LEU A 15 -20.25 17.48 -36.08
C LEU A 15 -19.72 16.18 -35.48
N GLU A 16 -18.64 15.64 -36.05
CA GLU A 16 -17.95 14.45 -35.55
C GLU A 16 -17.47 14.68 -34.11
N GLU A 17 -16.85 15.83 -33.84
CA GLU A 17 -16.39 16.17 -32.49
C GLU A 17 -17.54 16.34 -31.48
N LEU A 18 -18.70 16.81 -31.93
CA LEU A 18 -19.89 16.97 -31.10
C LEU A 18 -20.54 15.61 -30.81
N VAL A 19 -20.57 14.72 -31.81
CA VAL A 19 -21.04 13.34 -31.67
C VAL A 19 -20.15 12.55 -30.72
N ASP A 20 -18.82 12.67 -30.83
CA ASP A 20 -17.88 12.01 -29.91
C ASP A 20 -18.06 12.50 -28.47
N ARG A 21 -18.24 13.81 -28.27
CA ARG A 21 -18.53 14.36 -26.93
C ARG A 21 -19.88 13.90 -26.39
N LEU A 22 -20.91 13.79 -27.25
CA LEU A 22 -22.22 13.31 -26.84
C LEU A 22 -22.19 11.82 -26.48
N LEU A 23 -21.47 11.01 -27.25
CA LEU A 23 -21.27 9.59 -26.98
C LEU A 23 -20.47 9.38 -25.70
N ALA A 24 -19.40 10.15 -25.45
CA ALA A 24 -18.65 10.10 -24.20
C ALA A 24 -19.47 10.54 -22.98
N ALA A 25 -20.46 11.41 -23.15
CA ALA A 25 -21.35 11.85 -22.07
C ALA A 25 -22.49 10.87 -21.79
N LEU A 26 -23.02 10.21 -22.82
CA LEU A 26 -24.11 9.23 -22.72
C LEU A 26 -23.60 7.83 -22.34
N PHE A 27 -22.39 7.49 -22.78
CA PHE A 27 -21.66 6.27 -22.45
C PHE A 27 -20.33 6.69 -21.82
N PRO A 28 -20.36 7.25 -20.60
CA PRO A 28 -19.11 7.47 -19.88
C PRO A 28 -18.39 6.13 -19.83
N PRO A 29 -17.09 6.06 -20.17
CA PRO A 29 -16.35 4.83 -20.00
C PRO A 29 -16.57 4.38 -18.56
N GLU A 30 -17.05 3.14 -18.41
CA GLU A 30 -17.10 2.48 -17.10
C GLU A 30 -15.70 2.70 -16.49
N PRO A 31 -15.60 3.21 -15.26
CA PRO A 31 -14.29 3.57 -14.71
C PRO A 31 -13.42 2.32 -14.83
N GLU A 32 -12.41 2.40 -15.71
CA GLU A 32 -11.37 1.39 -15.83
C GLU A 32 -10.98 1.02 -14.39
N PRO A 33 -11.05 -0.27 -13.99
CA PRO A 33 -10.75 -0.65 -12.63
C PRO A 33 -9.36 -0.09 -12.35
N SER A 34 -9.29 0.91 -11.47
CA SER A 34 -8.12 1.76 -11.37
C SER A 34 -6.88 0.88 -11.29
N GLU A 35 -5.86 1.17 -12.10
CA GLU A 35 -4.58 0.46 -12.13
C GLU A 35 -3.78 0.53 -10.80
N THR A 36 -4.41 0.91 -9.70
CA THR A 36 -3.76 1.30 -8.44
C THR A 36 -4.14 0.42 -7.25
N ALA A 37 -4.37 -0.87 -7.48
CA ALA A 37 -4.17 -1.87 -6.44
C ALA A 37 -3.10 -2.85 -6.95
N PRO A 38 -1.88 -2.87 -6.38
CA PRO A 38 -0.91 -3.87 -6.79
C PRO A 38 -1.50 -5.23 -6.47
N ASN A 39 -1.74 -6.04 -7.52
CA ASN A 39 -2.22 -7.42 -7.39
C ASN A 39 -1.46 -8.08 -6.24
N LEU A 40 -2.16 -8.46 -5.16
CA LEU A 40 -1.55 -8.95 -3.92
C LEU A 40 -0.58 -10.10 -4.18
N VAL A 41 -0.87 -10.93 -5.19
CA VAL A 41 0.01 -12.02 -5.64
C VAL A 41 1.33 -11.49 -6.17
N ARG A 42 1.28 -10.46 -7.03
CA ARG A 42 2.46 -9.80 -7.57
C ARG A 42 3.26 -9.10 -6.48
N THR A 43 2.59 -8.43 -5.54
CA THR A 43 3.22 -7.80 -4.37
C THR A 43 4.02 -8.82 -3.57
N VAL A 44 3.39 -9.93 -3.18
CA VAL A 44 4.07 -10.97 -2.40
C VAL A 44 5.21 -11.60 -3.18
N HIS A 45 5.02 -11.87 -4.47
CA HIS A 45 6.08 -12.41 -5.31
C HIS A 45 7.29 -11.46 -5.39
N ASN A 46 7.05 -10.16 -5.58
CA ASN A 46 8.10 -9.15 -5.61
C ASN A 46 8.84 -9.05 -4.27
N ALA A 47 8.11 -9.03 -3.15
CA ALA A 47 8.71 -9.00 -1.83
C ALA A 47 9.56 -10.26 -1.55
N ARG A 48 9.09 -11.45 -1.95
CA ARG A 48 9.86 -12.69 -1.86
C ARG A 48 11.14 -12.64 -2.67
N ARG A 49 11.08 -12.13 -3.90
CA ARG A 49 12.25 -11.97 -4.78
C ARG A 49 13.29 -11.05 -4.13
N LEU A 50 12.87 -9.89 -3.63
CA LEU A 50 13.75 -8.92 -2.95
C LEU A 50 14.40 -9.54 -1.71
N ARG A 51 13.60 -10.22 -0.87
CA ARG A 51 14.08 -10.96 0.31
C ARG A 51 15.11 -12.03 -0.08
N GLN A 52 14.89 -12.78 -1.16
CA GLN A 52 15.82 -13.81 -1.64
C GLN A 52 17.15 -13.22 -2.13
N SER A 53 17.13 -12.02 -2.71
CA SER A 53 18.35 -11.27 -3.04
C SER A 53 19.02 -10.58 -1.85
N GLY A 54 18.45 -10.69 -0.64
CA GLY A 54 18.97 -10.06 0.57
C GLY A 54 18.48 -8.63 0.81
N ASP A 55 17.67 -8.06 -0.08
CA ASP A 55 17.07 -6.73 0.06
C ASP A 55 15.79 -6.80 0.91
N VAL A 56 15.99 -6.90 2.23
CA VAL A 56 14.92 -7.03 3.21
C VAL A 56 14.15 -5.71 3.36
N ASP A 57 14.84 -4.56 3.31
CA ASP A 57 14.21 -3.25 3.43
C ASP A 57 13.36 -2.91 2.20
N GLY A 58 13.84 -3.23 0.99
CA GLY A 58 13.04 -3.16 -0.23
C GLY A 58 11.83 -4.08 -0.19
N ALA A 59 11.97 -5.30 0.37
CA ALA A 59 10.85 -6.21 0.55
C ALA A 59 9.76 -5.63 1.47
N LEU A 60 10.13 -4.96 2.57
CA LEU A 60 9.17 -4.26 3.45
C LEU A 60 8.50 -3.07 2.75
N ALA A 61 9.27 -2.30 1.98
CA ALA A 61 8.74 -1.14 1.25
C ALA A 61 7.59 -1.51 0.29
N VAL A 62 7.67 -2.69 -0.33
CA VAL A 62 6.59 -3.22 -1.18
C VAL A 62 5.28 -3.36 -0.42
N PHE A 63 5.29 -3.72 0.87
CA PHE A 63 4.08 -3.86 1.68
C PHE A 63 3.51 -2.54 2.18
N ASN A 64 4.33 -1.50 2.33
CA ASN A 64 3.87 -0.19 2.83
C ASN A 64 2.84 0.47 1.91
N ILE A 65 2.85 0.13 0.62
CA ILE A 65 1.93 0.68 -0.40
C ILE A 65 0.75 -0.26 -0.72
N VAL A 66 0.63 -1.39 -0.01
CA VAL A 66 -0.44 -2.35 -0.27
C VAL A 66 -1.76 -1.85 0.30
N ASP A 67 -2.76 -1.76 -0.57
CA ASP A 67 -4.15 -1.67 -0.13
C ASP A 67 -4.77 -3.08 -0.07
N PRO A 68 -5.12 -3.60 1.12
CA PRO A 68 -5.81 -4.88 1.27
C PRO A 68 -7.31 -4.82 0.93
N ALA A 69 -7.85 -3.67 0.49
CA ALA A 69 -9.26 -3.54 0.12
C ALA A 69 -9.67 -4.58 -0.94
N GLY A 70 -10.78 -5.27 -0.69
CA GLY A 70 -11.31 -6.30 -1.58
C GLY A 70 -10.59 -7.67 -1.53
N ALA A 71 -9.55 -7.81 -0.70
CA ALA A 71 -8.86 -9.09 -0.53
C ALA A 71 -9.73 -10.12 0.23
N THR A 72 -9.65 -11.38 -0.15
CA THR A 72 -10.24 -12.49 0.62
C THR A 72 -9.45 -12.71 1.91
N GLU A 73 -10.09 -13.34 2.91
CA GLU A 73 -9.41 -13.67 4.16
C GLU A 73 -8.17 -14.55 3.96
N GLY A 74 -8.22 -15.49 3.01
CA GLY A 74 -7.07 -16.32 2.65
C GLY A 74 -5.90 -15.50 2.09
N GLN A 75 -6.19 -14.51 1.24
CA GLN A 75 -5.17 -13.59 0.71
C GLN A 75 -4.58 -12.71 1.81
N LEU A 76 -5.41 -12.19 2.73
CA LEU A 76 -4.93 -11.40 3.87
C LEU A 76 -4.03 -12.21 4.81
N ARG A 77 -4.39 -13.46 5.09
CA ARG A 77 -3.55 -14.36 5.90
C ARG A 77 -2.20 -14.64 5.24
N TRP A 78 -2.20 -14.88 3.93
CA TRP A 78 -0.96 -15.10 3.18
C TRP A 78 -0.07 -13.85 3.15
N LEU A 79 -0.66 -12.69 2.86
CA LEU A 79 0.02 -11.39 2.88
C LEU A 79 0.64 -11.11 4.26
N TYR A 80 -0.13 -11.32 5.32
CA TYR A 80 0.31 -11.15 6.69
C TYR A 80 1.46 -12.08 7.05
N GLY A 81 1.38 -13.37 6.67
CA GLY A 81 2.44 -14.34 6.94
C GLY A 81 3.77 -13.98 6.29
N GLU A 82 3.75 -13.52 5.03
CA GLU A 82 4.94 -13.10 4.31
C GLU A 82 5.57 -11.84 4.87
N TRP A 83 4.73 -10.83 5.13
CA TRP A 83 5.18 -9.61 5.78
C TRP A 83 5.79 -9.90 7.17
N LEU A 84 5.17 -10.79 7.94
CA LEU A 84 5.65 -11.17 9.27
C LEU A 84 7.01 -11.89 9.22
N ASP A 85 7.24 -12.76 8.24
CA ASP A 85 8.54 -13.43 8.05
C ASP A 85 9.66 -12.40 7.76
N ILE A 86 9.38 -11.43 6.90
CA ILE A 86 10.33 -10.36 6.55
C ILE A 86 10.62 -9.49 7.78
N VAL A 87 9.58 -9.03 8.48
CA VAL A 87 9.70 -8.24 9.71
C VAL A 87 10.54 -8.96 10.75
N ARG A 88 10.27 -10.25 10.99
CA ARG A 88 11.04 -11.04 11.95
C ARG A 88 12.51 -11.11 11.61
N ARG A 89 12.82 -11.33 10.33
CA ARG A 89 14.19 -11.42 9.87
C ARG A 89 14.91 -10.07 9.99
N ARG A 90 14.20 -8.98 9.69
CA ARG A 90 14.77 -7.63 9.69
C ARG A 90 15.05 -7.09 11.09
N PHE A 91 14.14 -7.34 12.01
CA PHE A 91 14.16 -6.78 13.36
C PHE A 91 14.47 -7.85 14.42
N ALA A 92 15.09 -8.97 13.99
CA ALA A 92 15.58 -10.00 14.87
C ALA A 92 16.64 -9.41 15.81
N GLY A 93 16.33 -9.33 17.11
CA GLY A 93 17.23 -8.80 18.13
C GLY A 93 16.85 -7.41 18.64
N ASP A 94 15.97 -6.71 17.92
CA ASP A 94 15.40 -5.45 18.39
C ASP A 94 14.31 -5.71 19.43
N ASN A 95 14.06 -4.75 20.32
CA ASN A 95 12.92 -4.78 21.23
C ASN A 95 11.64 -4.30 20.52
N ALA A 96 11.37 -4.88 19.35
CA ALA A 96 10.27 -4.49 18.50
C ALA A 96 8.94 -5.07 19.01
N ALA A 97 7.86 -4.32 18.85
CA ALA A 97 6.52 -4.72 19.22
C ALA A 97 5.62 -4.79 18.00
N LEU A 98 4.77 -5.81 17.95
CA LEU A 98 3.78 -6.02 16.91
C LEU A 98 2.41 -5.59 17.39
N TYR A 99 1.81 -4.66 16.65
CA TYR A 99 0.43 -4.26 16.80
C TYR A 99 -0.39 -4.82 15.64
N SER A 100 -1.50 -5.50 15.93
CA SER A 100 -2.41 -6.05 14.93
C SER A 100 -3.86 -5.83 15.36
N PRO A 101 -4.53 -4.76 14.86
CA PRO A 101 -5.90 -4.45 15.24
C PRO A 101 -6.96 -5.31 14.52
N ALA A 102 -6.62 -5.88 13.37
CA ALA A 102 -7.51 -6.69 12.55
C ALA A 102 -6.71 -7.51 11.52
N THR A 103 -7.34 -8.53 10.94
CA THR A 103 -6.74 -9.34 9.87
C THR A 103 -6.28 -8.45 8.71
N GLY A 104 -5.05 -8.66 8.23
CA GLY A 104 -4.46 -7.87 7.16
C GLY A 104 -3.99 -6.46 7.56
N LYS A 105 -4.08 -6.09 8.84
CA LYS A 105 -3.60 -4.82 9.38
C LYS A 105 -2.58 -5.07 10.47
N ALA A 106 -1.38 -4.53 10.30
CA ALA A 106 -0.35 -4.65 11.32
C ALA A 106 0.65 -3.50 11.26
N ALA A 107 1.34 -3.29 12.38
CA ALA A 107 2.46 -2.37 12.47
C ALA A 107 3.53 -2.95 13.39
N VAL A 108 4.80 -2.71 13.03
CA VAL A 108 5.95 -2.95 13.89
C VAL A 108 6.37 -1.62 14.49
N LEU A 109 6.63 -1.65 15.79
CA LEU A 109 6.92 -0.48 16.59
C LEU A 109 8.23 -0.69 17.35
N LEU A 110 9.08 0.33 17.46
CA LEU A 110 10.24 0.34 18.35
C LEU A 110 10.05 1.34 19.48
N PRO A 111 10.63 1.12 20.67
CA PRO A 111 10.78 2.15 21.69
C PRO A 111 11.37 3.42 21.08
N LEU A 112 10.76 4.57 21.37
CA LEU A 112 11.34 5.86 21.02
C LEU A 112 12.46 6.18 22.02
N ASP A 113 13.65 6.52 21.51
CA ASP A 113 14.79 6.85 22.36
C ASP A 113 14.44 8.02 23.31
N GLY A 114 14.67 7.81 24.60
CA GLY A 114 14.39 8.81 25.64
C GLY A 114 12.94 8.85 26.14
N ASP A 115 12.00 8.09 25.57
CA ASP A 115 10.63 7.96 26.09
C ASP A 115 10.13 6.51 26.06
N ALA A 116 10.25 5.84 27.20
CA ALA A 116 9.78 4.46 27.39
C ALA A 116 8.26 4.27 27.23
N LYS A 117 7.47 5.36 27.14
CA LYS A 117 6.01 5.30 26.96
C LYS A 117 5.59 5.57 25.51
N ALA A 118 6.51 6.01 24.66
CA ALA A 118 6.30 6.24 23.25
C ALA A 118 6.99 5.17 22.40
N LEU A 119 6.33 4.83 21.30
CA LEU A 119 6.85 3.91 20.30
C LEU A 119 6.83 4.59 18.94
N THR A 120 7.78 4.25 18.08
CA THR A 120 7.87 4.73 16.71
C THR A 120 7.46 3.62 15.76
N VAL A 121 6.56 3.93 14.83
CA VAL A 121 6.17 3.03 13.74
C VAL A 121 7.33 2.84 12.78
N ILE A 122 7.79 1.60 12.57
CA ILE A 122 8.92 1.31 11.68
C ILE A 122 8.54 0.50 10.43
N ALA A 123 7.43 -0.24 10.49
CA ALA A 123 6.88 -0.94 9.33
C ALA A 123 5.36 -1.08 9.48
N VAL A 124 4.62 -1.07 8.36
CA VAL A 124 3.17 -1.19 8.35
C VAL A 124 2.68 -2.15 7.28
N LEU A 125 1.52 -2.73 7.53
CA LEU A 125 0.77 -3.54 6.58
C LEU A 125 -0.68 -3.10 6.64
N GLY A 126 -1.25 -2.64 5.52
CA GLY A 126 -2.68 -2.33 5.40
C GLY A 126 -3.19 -1.25 6.37
N MET A 127 -2.28 -0.48 6.98
CA MET A 127 -2.59 0.59 7.92
C MET A 127 -2.23 1.94 7.32
N ARG A 128 -3.03 2.98 7.63
CA ARG A 128 -2.77 4.36 7.20
C ARG A 128 -1.77 5.11 8.10
N TRP A 129 -0.94 4.38 8.85
CA TRP A 129 0.07 5.00 9.71
C TRP A 129 1.34 5.24 8.92
N PRO A 130 1.88 6.48 8.92
CA PRO A 130 3.19 6.72 8.33
C PRO A 130 4.27 6.07 9.20
N VAL A 131 5.28 5.52 8.54
CA VAL A 131 6.55 5.13 9.18
C VAL A 131 7.21 6.39 9.78
N GLY A 132 7.79 6.26 10.97
CA GLY A 132 8.33 7.36 11.77
C GLY A 132 7.31 8.00 12.73
N LYS A 133 6.02 7.63 12.65
CA LYS A 133 5.02 8.17 13.56
C LYS A 133 5.24 7.70 15.00
N ALA A 134 5.24 8.63 15.94
CA ALA A 134 5.17 8.33 17.37
C ALA A 134 3.74 7.96 17.80
N VAL A 135 3.63 6.90 18.59
CA VAL A 135 2.37 6.40 19.16
C VAL A 135 2.57 6.05 20.63
N SER A 136 1.55 6.29 21.46
CA SER A 136 1.64 5.99 22.89
C SER A 136 1.32 4.53 23.18
N HIS A 137 1.97 3.93 24.18
CA HIS A 137 1.62 2.59 24.66
C HIS A 137 0.14 2.46 25.05
N ARG A 138 -0.43 3.51 25.67
CA ARG A 138 -1.83 3.51 26.14
C ARG A 138 -2.84 3.37 24.99
N SER A 139 -2.56 3.90 23.81
CA SER A 139 -3.44 3.81 22.65
C SER A 139 -3.44 2.43 21.97
N LEU A 140 -2.52 1.55 22.35
CA LEU A 140 -2.26 0.29 21.65
C LEU A 140 -2.75 -0.90 22.47
N ARG A 141 -4.06 -1.17 22.39
CA ARG A 141 -4.65 -2.36 23.00
C ARG A 141 -4.19 -3.62 22.25
N GLY A 142 -3.75 -4.65 22.99
CA GLY A 142 -3.39 -5.94 22.40
C GLY A 142 -2.02 -6.00 21.72
N LEU A 143 -1.15 -5.03 21.99
CA LEU A 143 0.26 -5.06 21.56
C LEU A 143 0.96 -6.32 22.06
N ARG A 144 1.70 -7.00 21.18
CA ARG A 144 2.53 -8.16 21.54
C ARG A 144 3.99 -7.86 21.24
N SER A 145 4.91 -8.22 22.12
CA SER A 145 6.34 -8.06 21.83
C SER A 145 6.78 -9.07 20.76
N LEU A 146 7.64 -8.66 19.83
CA LEU A 146 8.35 -9.58 18.96
C LEU A 146 9.47 -10.21 19.81
N ALA A 147 9.48 -11.54 19.93
CA ALA A 147 10.45 -12.23 20.79
C ALA A 147 11.89 -11.85 20.41
N LYS A 148 12.70 -11.47 21.42
CA LYS A 148 14.13 -11.25 21.26
C LYS A 148 14.75 -12.57 20.82
N GLY A 149 15.29 -12.61 19.59
CA GLY A 149 15.91 -13.74 18.90
C GLY A 149 15.86 -15.12 19.58
N GLY A 150 15.11 -16.05 18.97
CA GLY A 150 15.23 -17.49 19.22
C GLY A 150 14.29 -18.04 20.29
N GLY A 151 13.03 -18.29 19.93
CA GLY A 151 12.15 -19.11 20.77
C GLY A 151 10.67 -18.91 20.51
N SER A 152 10.05 -19.95 19.97
CA SER A 152 8.61 -20.27 20.02
C SER A 152 7.63 -19.17 19.59
N TRP A 153 7.20 -19.28 18.33
CA TRP A 153 6.05 -18.56 17.83
C TRP A 153 5.07 -19.59 17.26
N SER A 154 4.08 -19.99 18.07
CA SER A 154 2.94 -20.80 17.64
C SER A 154 1.74 -19.92 17.32
#